data_AF-A0A954K4G7-F1
#
_entry.id   AF-A0A954K4G7-F1
#
_cell.length_a   1.000
_cell.length_b   1.000
_cell.length_c   1.000
_cell.angle_alpha   90.00
_cell.angle_beta   90.00
_cell.angle_gamma   90.00
#
_symmetry.space_group_name_H-M   'P 1'
#
loop_
_entity.id
_entity.type
_entity.pdbx_description
1 polymer ?
#
loop_
_entity_poly.entity_id
_entity_poly.type
_entity_poly.pdbx_seq_one_letter_code
_entity_poly.pdbx_strand_id
1 'polypeptide(L)'
;MHAETLSLLHAKRPDMPIFIPSFKTRSTLRPLASMGFTNIIPLPFNQIFQVNDSPLYLSILKSGDFRDDSGIYLKFGEFEALLTVDSSILNHLILPQNISFLATSFAGGASGHPWCFEHYSIEERKQISARRLQAVRHSVSQYIQATKPQCYVPYAGYFGELAQRDTFIRTNNVKNNLETIQDLVTQQFPDVRFVNPLDTDQIVFESKPTQRPQTSCHKNSQPLDTEFVNRYLKQEVSPSQQQLNALILEYFQHAQFQDSLTLFLQPTSEDFSPNLYGYMINFSQPAGPDIHGPLTPEDLLSEYETRPTDNRKLLIRVRAAALYDVLRSKKPWEELSIGFQCRIHRTPDVYNSDFWYHFSNVYIEYTSQVS
;
A
#
# COMPACT_ATOMS: atom_id res chain seq x y z
N MET A 1 -6.10 3.22 -1.95
CA MET A 1 -7.52 3.06 -2.36
C MET A 1 -7.58 2.95 -3.88
N HIS A 2 -8.37 2.04 -4.45
CA HIS A 2 -8.43 1.85 -5.91
C HIS A 2 -9.52 2.73 -6.53
N ALA A 3 -9.10 3.73 -7.32
CA ALA A 3 -9.99 4.78 -7.82
C ALA A 3 -11.05 4.23 -8.78
N GLU A 4 -10.69 3.29 -9.64
CA GLU A 4 -11.56 2.72 -10.67
C GLU A 4 -12.73 1.97 -10.02
N THR A 5 -12.46 1.21 -8.95
CA THR A 5 -13.50 0.53 -8.18
C THR A 5 -14.42 1.51 -7.48
N LEU A 6 -13.84 2.56 -6.88
CA LEU A 6 -14.61 3.60 -6.20
C LEU A 6 -15.47 4.41 -7.18
N SER A 7 -15.01 4.69 -8.40
CA SER A 7 -15.81 5.36 -9.43
C SER A 7 -17.00 4.52 -9.87
N LEU A 8 -16.82 3.21 -10.05
CA LEU A 8 -17.93 2.29 -10.36
C LEU A 8 -18.95 2.21 -9.22
N LEU A 9 -18.47 2.25 -7.97
CA LEU A 9 -19.32 2.26 -6.79
C LEU A 9 -20.10 3.59 -6.70
N HIS A 10 -19.42 4.72 -6.85
CA HIS A 10 -20.02 6.06 -6.83
C HIS A 10 -21.12 6.20 -7.88
N ALA A 11 -20.86 5.75 -9.12
CA ALA A 11 -21.82 5.80 -10.21
C ALA A 11 -23.12 5.02 -9.91
N LYS A 12 -23.06 3.98 -9.07
CA LYS A 12 -24.22 3.15 -8.72
C LYS A 12 -24.88 3.56 -7.41
N ARG A 13 -24.09 3.99 -6.42
CA ARG A 13 -24.51 4.23 -5.03
C ARG A 13 -23.74 5.44 -4.46
N PRO A 14 -23.98 6.66 -4.97
CA PRO A 14 -23.29 7.86 -4.49
C PRO A 14 -23.66 8.22 -3.04
N ASP A 15 -24.78 7.71 -2.55
CA ASP A 15 -25.35 7.90 -1.21
C ASP A 15 -24.86 6.89 -0.17
N MET A 16 -24.09 5.88 -0.58
CA MET A 16 -23.70 4.78 0.31
C MET A 16 -22.91 5.31 1.51
N PRO A 17 -23.29 4.93 2.75
CA PRO A 17 -22.47 5.25 3.92
C PRO A 17 -21.08 4.61 3.79
N ILE A 18 -20.02 5.42 3.91
CA ILE A 18 -18.64 4.97 3.93
C ILE A 18 -18.02 5.33 5.28
N PHE A 19 -17.87 4.33 6.14
CA PHE A 19 -17.17 4.47 7.41
C PHE A 19 -15.67 4.45 7.18
N ILE A 20 -14.96 5.45 7.71
CA ILE A 20 -13.51 5.59 7.53
C ILE A 20 -12.79 5.81 8.86
N PRO A 21 -11.50 5.42 8.95
CA PRO A 21 -10.63 5.86 10.04
C PRO A 21 -10.53 7.38 10.06
N SER A 22 -10.66 7.97 11.25
CA SER A 22 -10.46 9.42 11.47
C SER A 22 -8.98 9.79 11.60
N PHE A 23 -8.18 9.47 10.58
CA PHE A 23 -6.78 9.89 10.51
C PHE A 23 -6.66 11.42 10.55
N LYS A 24 -5.66 11.93 11.28
CA LYS A 24 -5.40 13.37 11.40
C LYS A 24 -5.11 14.03 10.05
N THR A 25 -4.42 13.31 9.17
CA THR A 25 -4.07 13.73 7.80
C THR A 25 -5.28 13.85 6.89
N ARG A 26 -6.39 13.18 7.23
CA ARG A 26 -7.56 13.01 6.37
C ARG A 26 -7.24 12.24 5.07
N SER A 27 -6.25 11.35 5.10
CA SER A 27 -5.75 10.57 3.96
C SER A 27 -6.80 9.67 3.30
N THR A 28 -7.85 9.27 4.03
CA THR A 28 -9.01 8.54 3.49
C THR A 28 -10.15 9.48 3.06
N LEU A 29 -10.42 10.50 3.88
CA LEU A 29 -11.50 11.45 3.67
C LEU A 29 -11.31 12.30 2.40
N ARG A 30 -10.12 12.88 2.21
CA ARG A 30 -9.88 13.81 1.07
C ARG A 30 -10.08 13.11 -0.28
N PRO A 31 -9.49 11.92 -0.55
CA PRO A 31 -9.76 11.18 -1.78
C PRO A 31 -11.24 10.85 -2.01
N LEU A 32 -11.94 10.34 -1.00
CA LEU A 32 -13.34 9.97 -1.15
C LEU A 32 -14.21 11.19 -1.45
N ALA A 33 -13.96 12.30 -0.77
CA ALA A 33 -14.66 13.56 -1.01
C ALA A 33 -14.36 14.11 -2.41
N SER A 34 -13.10 14.06 -2.87
CA SER A 34 -12.73 14.54 -4.22
C SER A 34 -13.31 13.67 -5.33
N MET A 35 -13.64 12.40 -5.05
CA MET A 35 -14.38 11.52 -5.95
C MET A 35 -15.91 11.72 -5.90
N GLY A 36 -16.40 12.67 -5.09
CA GLY A 36 -17.81 13.04 -5.03
C GLY A 36 -18.67 12.21 -4.08
N PHE A 37 -18.09 11.38 -3.21
CA PHE A 37 -18.84 10.75 -2.13
C PHE A 37 -19.25 11.78 -1.08
N THR A 38 -20.53 11.80 -0.72
CA THR A 38 -21.09 12.78 0.22
C THR A 38 -21.39 12.21 1.60
N ASN A 39 -21.55 10.88 1.70
CA ASN A 39 -21.89 10.19 2.95
C ASN A 39 -20.67 9.48 3.56
N ILE A 40 -19.65 10.27 3.91
CA ILE A 40 -18.41 9.78 4.49
C ILE A 40 -18.45 10.01 6.00
N ILE A 41 -18.27 8.94 6.79
CA ILE A 41 -18.47 8.94 8.25
C ILE A 41 -17.13 8.59 8.92
N PRO A 42 -16.36 9.60 9.38
CA PRO A 42 -15.13 9.36 10.12
C PRO A 42 -15.42 8.82 11.52
N LEU A 43 -14.76 7.73 11.89
CA LEU A 43 -14.90 7.12 13.21
C LEU A 43 -13.57 7.16 13.99
N PRO A 44 -13.58 7.52 15.28
CA PRO A 44 -12.40 7.46 16.13
C PRO A 44 -11.97 6.02 16.39
N PHE A 45 -10.66 5.87 16.59
CA PHE A 45 -10.05 4.58 16.88
C PHE A 45 -10.49 4.04 18.24
N ASN A 46 -10.51 2.71 18.36
CA ASN A 46 -10.73 2.00 19.62
C ASN A 46 -12.08 2.32 20.29
N GLN A 47 -13.09 2.67 19.49
CA GLN A 47 -14.47 2.89 19.92
C GLN A 47 -15.40 1.97 19.16
N ILE A 48 -16.45 1.49 19.83
CA ILE A 48 -17.46 0.61 19.24
C ILE A 48 -18.64 1.46 18.76
N PHE A 49 -18.98 1.33 17.49
CA PHE A 49 -20.09 2.03 16.84
C PHE A 49 -21.16 1.05 16.41
N GLN A 50 -22.41 1.40 16.67
CA GLN A 50 -23.55 0.68 16.09
C GLN A 50 -23.87 1.25 14.71
N VAL A 51 -24.06 0.38 13.71
CA VAL A 51 -24.35 0.78 12.34
C VAL A 51 -25.86 0.93 12.17
N ASN A 52 -26.35 2.15 11.92
CA ASN A 52 -27.75 2.46 11.57
C ASN A 52 -28.81 1.76 12.45
N ASP A 53 -28.62 1.78 13.78
CA ASP A 53 -29.49 1.10 14.76
C ASP A 53 -29.70 -0.41 14.51
N SER A 54 -28.81 -1.03 13.74
CA SER A 54 -28.83 -2.46 13.47
C SER A 54 -28.07 -3.24 14.54
N PRO A 55 -28.18 -4.59 14.59
CA PRO A 55 -27.36 -5.42 15.46
C PRO A 55 -25.87 -5.48 15.08
N LEU A 56 -25.45 -4.75 14.03
CA LEU A 56 -24.06 -4.68 13.58
C LEU A 56 -23.31 -3.59 14.34
N TYR A 57 -22.21 -3.99 14.96
CA TYR A 57 -21.26 -3.11 15.60
C TYR A 57 -19.92 -3.18 14.89
N LEU A 58 -19.18 -2.08 14.87
CA LEU A 58 -17.84 -2.02 14.32
C LEU A 58 -16.91 -1.16 15.15
N SER A 59 -15.61 -1.43 15.07
CA SER A 59 -14.55 -0.59 15.64
C SER A 59 -13.38 -0.52 14.66
N ILE A 60 -12.77 0.65 14.57
CA ILE A 60 -11.57 0.86 13.75
C ILE A 60 -10.35 0.82 14.66
N LEU A 61 -9.37 0.01 14.29
CA LEU A 61 -8.14 -0.19 15.03
C LEU A 61 -6.98 0.38 14.22
N LYS A 62 -6.15 1.24 14.81
CA LYS A 62 -5.00 1.84 14.11
C LYS A 62 -3.84 0.84 14.02
N SER A 63 -3.09 0.87 12.92
CA SER A 63 -1.78 0.22 12.84
C SER A 63 -0.85 0.71 13.96
N GLY A 64 0.04 -0.15 14.43
CA GLY A 64 0.99 0.14 15.51
C GLY A 64 2.18 1.00 15.09
N ASP A 65 2.26 1.40 13.83
CA ASP A 65 3.30 2.27 13.27
C ASP A 65 2.77 3.67 12.91
N PHE A 66 3.62 4.48 12.28
CA PHE A 66 3.32 5.87 11.95
C PHE A 66 2.37 6.01 10.75
N ARG A 67 2.12 4.93 9.98
CA ARG A 67 1.32 4.97 8.76
C ARG A 67 -0.16 5.17 9.08
N ASP A 68 -0.89 5.69 8.10
CA ASP A 68 -2.34 5.79 8.18
C ASP A 68 -3.00 4.49 7.68
N ASP A 69 -2.61 3.39 8.33
CA ASP A 69 -3.17 2.06 8.12
C ASP A 69 -4.10 1.71 9.29
N SER A 70 -5.14 0.92 9.00
CA SER A 70 -6.09 0.47 10.01
C SER A 70 -6.70 -0.89 9.68
N GLY A 71 -7.02 -1.64 10.72
CA GLY A 71 -7.88 -2.82 10.66
C GLY A 71 -9.29 -2.49 11.11
N ILE A 72 -10.20 -3.43 10.87
CA ILE A 72 -11.61 -3.32 11.25
C ILE A 72 -12.03 -4.52 12.09
N TYR A 73 -12.65 -4.24 13.22
CA TYR A 73 -13.37 -5.20 14.03
C TYR A 73 -14.86 -5.08 13.74
N LEU A 74 -15.54 -6.22 13.62
CA LEU A 74 -16.97 -6.33 13.38
C LEU A 74 -17.60 -7.27 14.39
N LYS A 75 -18.80 -6.93 14.86
CA LYS A 75 -19.61 -7.78 15.73
C LYS A 75 -21.06 -7.79 15.28
N PHE A 76 -21.66 -8.99 15.20
CA PHE A 76 -23.08 -9.17 14.91
C PHE A 76 -23.62 -10.32 15.77
N GLY A 77 -24.38 -9.98 16.82
CA GLY A 77 -24.74 -10.96 17.85
C GLY A 77 -23.49 -11.53 18.52
N GLU A 78 -23.36 -12.86 18.52
CA GLU A 78 -22.19 -13.59 19.05
C GLU A 78 -21.04 -13.70 18.04
N PHE A 79 -21.27 -13.35 16.77
CA PHE A 79 -20.23 -13.39 15.76
C PHE A 79 -19.29 -12.20 15.91
N GLU A 80 -17.99 -12.47 16.01
CA GLU A 80 -16.94 -11.47 16.07
C GLU A 80 -15.87 -11.72 15.00
N ALA A 81 -15.51 -10.68 14.25
CA ALA A 81 -14.53 -10.75 13.19
C ALA A 81 -13.48 -9.64 13.33
N LEU A 82 -12.23 -9.98 13.04
CA LEU A 82 -11.13 -9.04 12.94
C LEU A 82 -10.45 -9.19 11.58
N LEU A 83 -10.42 -8.08 10.82
CA LEU A 83 -9.68 -7.98 9.57
C LEU A 83 -8.51 -7.02 9.80
N THR A 84 -7.29 -7.54 9.75
CA THR A 84 -6.09 -6.74 10.07
C THR A 84 -5.50 -6.02 8.88
N VAL A 85 -5.92 -6.35 7.66
CA VAL A 85 -5.35 -5.80 6.43
C VAL A 85 -3.83 -6.02 6.39
N ASP A 86 -3.09 -5.05 5.89
CA ASP A 86 -1.65 -4.93 5.85
C ASP A 86 -1.09 -4.06 6.99
N SER A 87 -1.89 -3.86 8.06
CA SER A 87 -1.48 -3.11 9.25
C SER A 87 -0.32 -3.81 9.97
N SER A 88 0.67 -3.01 10.35
CA SER A 88 1.80 -3.48 11.16
C SER A 88 1.41 -3.49 12.64
N ILE A 89 1.36 -4.67 13.26
CA ILE A 89 1.07 -4.81 14.71
C ILE A 89 -0.19 -4.03 15.13
N LEU A 90 -1.33 -4.39 14.54
CA LEU A 90 -2.61 -3.71 14.72
C LEU A 90 -2.93 -3.48 16.21
N ASN A 91 -3.23 -2.23 16.57
CA ASN A 91 -3.53 -1.77 17.93
C ASN A 91 -2.54 -2.30 18.98
N HIS A 92 -1.26 -2.43 18.62
CA HIS A 92 -0.22 -2.99 19.49
C HIS A 92 -0.57 -4.37 20.08
N LEU A 93 -1.32 -5.18 19.32
CA LEU A 93 -1.86 -6.48 19.73
C LEU A 93 -2.84 -6.44 20.92
N ILE A 94 -3.35 -5.27 21.30
CA ILE A 94 -4.49 -5.14 22.21
C ILE A 94 -5.76 -5.42 21.39
N LEU A 95 -6.07 -6.71 21.25
CA LEU A 95 -7.09 -7.21 20.33
C LEU A 95 -8.18 -8.00 21.08
N PRO A 96 -9.39 -8.12 20.50
CA PRO A 96 -10.44 -8.99 21.03
C PRO A 96 -9.96 -10.45 21.06
N GLN A 97 -10.43 -11.21 22.04
CA GLN A 97 -10.07 -12.62 22.23
C GLN A 97 -11.27 -13.55 22.00
N ASN A 98 -10.98 -14.78 21.60
CA ASN A 98 -11.96 -15.83 21.32
C ASN A 98 -12.96 -15.43 20.23
N ILE A 99 -12.45 -14.76 19.19
CA ILE A 99 -13.28 -14.28 18.08
C ILE A 99 -13.68 -15.42 17.13
N SER A 100 -14.74 -15.23 16.36
CA SER A 100 -15.18 -16.21 15.37
C SER A 100 -14.27 -16.25 14.15
N PHE A 101 -13.78 -15.09 13.71
CA PHE A 101 -13.10 -14.94 12.42
C PHE A 101 -11.91 -13.99 12.48
N LEU A 102 -10.75 -14.46 12.03
CA LEU A 102 -9.56 -13.64 11.84
C LEU A 102 -9.13 -13.68 10.38
N ALA A 103 -8.90 -12.50 9.80
CA ALA A 103 -8.29 -12.39 8.48
C ALA A 103 -7.08 -11.47 8.53
N THR A 104 -5.93 -11.95 8.05
CA THR A 104 -4.68 -11.18 8.04
C THR A 104 -4.01 -11.18 6.67
N SER A 105 -3.10 -10.23 6.46
CA SER A 105 -2.07 -10.38 5.45
C SER A 105 -1.17 -11.58 5.75
N PHE A 106 -0.67 -12.24 4.71
CA PHE A 106 0.10 -13.48 4.84
C PHE A 106 1.28 -13.59 3.89
N ALA A 107 1.18 -13.02 2.68
CA ALA A 107 2.16 -13.23 1.62
C ALA A 107 3.45 -12.44 1.85
N GLY A 108 3.31 -11.18 2.28
CA GLY A 108 4.39 -10.21 2.23
C GLY A 108 4.75 -9.80 0.79
N GLY A 109 5.78 -8.95 0.67
CA GLY A 109 6.33 -8.56 -0.64
C GLY A 109 5.64 -7.40 -1.34
N ALA A 110 4.56 -6.84 -0.77
CA ALA A 110 3.93 -5.59 -1.25
C ALA A 110 4.78 -4.38 -0.83
N SER A 111 6.03 -4.35 -1.27
CA SER A 111 7.02 -3.34 -0.91
C SER A 111 8.12 -3.32 -1.95
N GLY A 112 8.52 -2.13 -2.40
CA GLY A 112 9.69 -1.97 -3.26
C GLY A 112 10.99 -2.38 -2.56
N HIS A 113 11.07 -2.36 -1.23
CA HIS A 113 12.26 -2.81 -0.51
C HIS A 113 12.34 -4.34 -0.48
N PRO A 114 13.48 -4.99 -0.70
CA PRO A 114 14.77 -4.41 -1.10
C PRO A 114 14.97 -4.40 -2.64
N TRP A 115 14.03 -4.94 -3.41
CA TRP A 115 14.24 -5.23 -4.84
C TRP A 115 14.34 -4.01 -5.74
N CYS A 116 13.68 -2.91 -5.38
CA CYS A 116 13.82 -1.59 -6.00
C CYS A 116 15.01 -0.79 -5.49
N PHE A 117 15.75 -1.27 -4.47
CA PHE A 117 16.85 -0.53 -3.86
C PHE A 117 18.18 -0.99 -4.46
N GLU A 118 18.80 -0.12 -5.24
CA GLU A 118 19.91 -0.52 -6.12
C GLU A 118 21.26 -0.60 -5.43
N HIS A 119 21.39 0.02 -4.26
CA HIS A 119 22.61 0.01 -3.47
C HIS A 119 22.86 -1.31 -2.73
N TYR A 120 21.87 -2.19 -2.64
CA TYR A 120 22.06 -3.56 -2.14
C TYR A 120 22.50 -4.49 -3.27
N SER A 121 23.46 -5.37 -2.97
CA SER A 121 23.77 -6.54 -3.80
C SER A 121 22.57 -7.51 -3.88
N ILE A 122 22.57 -8.40 -4.87
CA ILE A 122 21.51 -9.41 -5.03
C ILE A 122 21.44 -10.33 -3.81
N GLU A 123 22.58 -10.67 -3.23
CA GLU A 123 22.71 -11.52 -2.04
C GLU A 123 22.08 -10.85 -0.81
N GLU A 124 22.36 -9.57 -0.58
CA GLU A 124 21.74 -8.80 0.51
C GLU A 124 20.22 -8.72 0.33
N ARG A 125 19.74 -8.45 -0.89
CA ARG A 125 18.30 -8.40 -1.20
C ARG A 125 17.62 -9.75 -0.89
N LYS A 126 18.26 -10.87 -1.20
CA LYS A 126 17.77 -12.22 -0.86
C LYS A 126 17.70 -12.44 0.66
N GLN A 127 18.75 -12.06 1.38
CA GLN A 127 18.80 -12.20 2.85
C GLN A 127 17.70 -11.37 3.53
N ILE A 128 17.54 -10.11 3.11
CA ILE A 128 16.49 -9.22 3.62
C ILE A 128 15.11 -9.82 3.34
N SER A 129 14.87 -10.31 2.12
CA SER A 129 13.59 -10.91 1.73
C SER A 129 13.27 -12.16 2.55
N ALA A 130 14.26 -13.03 2.79
CA ALA A 130 14.09 -14.23 3.61
C ALA A 130 13.70 -13.89 5.06
N ARG A 131 14.36 -12.90 5.67
CA ARG A 131 14.02 -12.40 7.02
C ARG A 131 12.60 -11.85 7.06
N ARG A 132 12.19 -11.09 6.04
CA ARG A 132 10.84 -10.55 5.95
C ARG A 132 9.78 -11.66 5.87
N LEU A 133 10.01 -12.70 5.06
CA LEU A 133 9.07 -13.82 4.95
C LEU A 133 8.83 -14.50 6.31
N GLN A 134 9.90 -14.68 7.09
CA GLN A 134 9.80 -15.18 8.46
C GLN A 134 9.04 -14.23 9.38
N ALA A 135 9.30 -12.92 9.29
CA ALA A 135 8.60 -11.92 10.10
C ALA A 135 7.08 -11.91 9.81
N VAL A 136 6.68 -12.06 8.54
CA VAL A 136 5.24 -12.16 8.18
C VAL A 136 4.61 -13.42 8.77
N ARG A 137 5.28 -14.57 8.72
CA ARG A 137 4.78 -15.81 9.37
C ARG A 137 4.66 -15.63 10.88
N HIS A 138 5.64 -14.99 11.50
CA HIS A 138 5.60 -14.68 12.93
C HIS A 138 4.42 -13.77 13.27
N SER A 139 4.16 -12.74 12.46
CA SER A 139 3.01 -11.85 12.61
C SER A 139 1.67 -12.61 12.53
N VAL A 140 1.53 -13.56 11.60
CA VAL A 140 0.34 -14.43 11.53
C VAL A 140 0.15 -15.20 12.84
N SER A 141 1.21 -15.86 13.34
CA SER A 141 1.15 -16.57 14.62
C SER A 141 0.80 -15.65 15.80
N GLN A 142 1.36 -14.43 15.85
CA GLN A 142 1.04 -13.45 16.89
C GLN A 142 -0.42 -13.03 16.89
N TYR A 143 -1.01 -12.78 15.72
CA TYR A 143 -2.43 -12.44 15.61
C TYR A 143 -3.33 -13.61 16.05
N ILE A 144 -3.00 -14.84 15.65
CA ILE A 144 -3.77 -16.03 16.06
C ILE A 144 -3.66 -16.24 17.59
N GLN A 145 -2.47 -16.08 18.17
CA GLN A 145 -2.26 -16.19 19.62
C GLN A 145 -3.02 -15.12 20.40
N ALA A 146 -2.98 -13.87 19.93
CA ALA A 146 -3.64 -12.74 20.59
C ALA A 146 -5.16 -12.86 20.55
N THR A 147 -5.71 -13.34 19.43
CA THR A 147 -7.17 -13.33 19.20
C THR A 147 -7.87 -14.66 19.43
N LYS A 148 -7.13 -15.78 19.43
CA LYS A 148 -7.66 -17.14 19.60
C LYS A 148 -8.90 -17.41 18.73
N PRO A 149 -8.79 -17.23 17.40
CA PRO A 149 -9.95 -17.27 16.53
C PRO A 149 -10.47 -18.69 16.33
N GLN A 150 -11.76 -18.86 16.06
CA GLN A 150 -12.30 -20.15 15.60
C GLN A 150 -11.88 -20.46 14.16
N CYS A 151 -11.84 -19.43 13.31
CA CYS A 151 -11.52 -19.52 11.89
C CYS A 151 -10.46 -18.49 11.50
N TYR A 152 -9.48 -18.91 10.71
CA TYR A 152 -8.43 -18.05 10.14
C TYR A 152 -8.47 -18.09 8.62
N VAL A 153 -8.45 -16.89 7.99
CA VAL A 153 -8.35 -16.71 6.54
C VAL A 153 -7.12 -15.87 6.19
N PRO A 154 -6.15 -16.40 5.43
CA PRO A 154 -5.13 -15.58 4.80
C PRO A 154 -5.77 -14.80 3.65
N TYR A 155 -6.04 -13.51 3.82
CA TYR A 155 -6.89 -12.77 2.86
C TYR A 155 -6.13 -11.72 2.03
N ALA A 156 -5.07 -11.12 2.58
CA ALA A 156 -4.29 -10.09 1.89
C ALA A 156 -2.93 -10.64 1.45
N GLY A 157 -2.67 -10.60 0.14
CA GLY A 157 -1.46 -11.18 -0.45
C GLY A 157 -1.59 -11.72 -1.87
N TYR A 158 -2.79 -11.68 -2.46
CA TYR A 158 -3.08 -12.22 -3.80
C TYR A 158 -2.78 -11.23 -4.92
N PHE A 159 -1.54 -10.76 -5.03
CA PHE A 159 -1.08 -9.92 -6.13
C PHE A 159 0.13 -10.53 -6.83
N GLY A 160 0.36 -10.13 -8.08
CA GLY A 160 1.49 -10.60 -8.86
C GLY A 160 1.93 -9.57 -9.91
N GLU A 161 3.22 -9.57 -10.18
CA GLU A 161 3.88 -8.67 -11.12
C GLU A 161 3.74 -9.21 -12.56
N LEU A 162 2.53 -9.12 -13.14
CA LEU A 162 2.19 -9.76 -14.42
C LEU A 162 2.82 -9.08 -15.65
N ALA A 163 3.13 -7.79 -15.58
CA ALA A 163 3.68 -7.06 -16.70
C ALA A 163 5.07 -7.58 -17.09
N GLN A 164 5.34 -7.70 -18.40
CA GLN A 164 6.63 -8.20 -18.89
C GLN A 164 7.81 -7.37 -18.37
N ARG A 165 7.63 -6.04 -18.30
CA ARG A 165 8.61 -5.08 -17.76
C ARG A 165 9.00 -5.33 -16.30
N ASP A 166 8.20 -6.09 -15.55
CA ASP A 166 8.41 -6.38 -14.12
C ASP A 166 8.86 -7.82 -13.85
N THR A 167 9.27 -8.56 -14.89
CA THR A 167 9.72 -9.96 -14.77
C THR A 167 10.83 -10.14 -13.74
N PHE A 168 11.79 -9.21 -13.67
CA PHE A 168 12.85 -9.26 -12.65
C PHE A 168 12.28 -9.27 -11.23
N ILE A 169 11.31 -8.39 -10.94
CA ILE A 169 10.66 -8.34 -9.63
C ILE A 169 9.86 -9.61 -9.39
N ARG A 170 9.05 -10.05 -10.36
CA ARG A 170 8.26 -11.29 -10.25
C ARG A 170 9.12 -12.50 -9.85
N THR A 171 10.30 -12.63 -10.46
CA THR A 171 11.20 -13.75 -10.21
C THR A 171 11.88 -13.68 -8.85
N ASN A 172 12.19 -12.48 -8.36
CA ASN A 172 13.03 -12.31 -7.17
C ASN A 172 12.24 -11.98 -5.88
N ASN A 173 11.09 -11.31 -5.99
CA ASN A 173 10.22 -10.95 -4.88
C ASN A 173 9.33 -12.12 -4.46
N VAL A 174 9.99 -13.17 -3.94
CA VAL A 174 9.34 -14.38 -3.42
C VAL A 174 8.46 -14.03 -2.21
N LYS A 175 7.25 -14.59 -2.19
CA LYS A 175 6.20 -14.35 -1.19
C LYS A 175 5.88 -15.65 -0.44
N ASN A 176 5.29 -15.55 0.74
CA ASN A 176 4.71 -16.73 1.38
C ASN A 176 3.52 -17.20 0.56
N ASN A 177 3.49 -18.50 0.24
CA ASN A 177 2.35 -19.12 -0.41
C ASN A 177 1.34 -19.63 0.63
N LEU A 178 0.17 -20.04 0.15
CA LEU A 178 -0.91 -20.53 1.02
C LEU A 178 -0.54 -21.81 1.75
N GLU A 179 0.08 -22.77 1.07
CA GLU A 179 0.49 -24.06 1.64
C GLU A 179 1.37 -23.85 2.88
N THR A 180 2.35 -22.95 2.78
CA THR A 180 3.25 -22.62 3.90
C THR A 180 2.49 -22.07 5.11
N ILE A 181 1.47 -21.24 4.88
CA ILE A 181 0.67 -20.65 5.96
C ILE A 181 -0.32 -21.68 6.51
N GLN A 182 -0.90 -22.52 5.66
CA GLN A 182 -1.75 -23.62 6.07
C GLN A 182 -1.01 -24.60 6.98
N ASP A 183 0.21 -24.98 6.60
CA ASP A 183 1.08 -25.85 7.41
C ASP A 183 1.41 -25.20 8.76
N LEU A 184 1.80 -23.92 8.74
CA LEU A 184 2.06 -23.15 9.97
C LEU A 184 0.86 -23.18 10.92
N VAL A 185 -0.34 -22.85 10.41
CA VAL A 185 -1.56 -22.75 11.22
C VAL A 185 -1.97 -24.12 11.74
N THR A 186 -1.97 -25.14 10.88
CA THR A 186 -2.41 -26.50 11.24
C THR A 186 -1.46 -27.13 12.27
N GLN A 187 -0.16 -26.85 12.20
CA GLN A 187 0.84 -27.40 13.13
C GLN A 187 0.86 -26.66 14.47
N GLN A 188 0.78 -25.32 14.47
CA GLN A 188 0.90 -24.52 15.71
C GLN A 188 -0.43 -24.29 16.42
N PHE A 189 -1.54 -24.31 15.68
CA PHE A 189 -2.88 -23.95 16.16
C PHE A 189 -3.93 -24.97 15.69
N PRO A 190 -3.85 -26.23 16.14
CA PRO A 190 -4.71 -27.32 15.64
C PRO A 190 -6.21 -27.08 15.89
N ASP A 191 -6.56 -26.25 16.87
CA ASP A 191 -7.95 -25.88 17.17
C ASP A 191 -8.49 -24.76 16.26
N VAL A 192 -7.63 -24.09 15.49
CA VAL A 192 -8.00 -23.01 14.59
C VAL A 192 -8.30 -23.59 13.21
N ARG A 193 -9.50 -23.34 12.70
CA ARG A 193 -9.85 -23.75 11.35
C ARG A 193 -9.21 -22.83 10.31
N PHE A 194 -8.28 -23.37 9.54
CA PHE A 194 -7.79 -22.71 8.33
C PHE A 194 -8.85 -22.76 7.22
N VAL A 195 -9.11 -21.64 6.55
CA VAL A 195 -9.99 -21.57 5.38
C VAL A 195 -9.22 -20.98 4.20
N ASN A 196 -9.12 -21.76 3.13
CA ASN A 196 -8.45 -21.36 1.88
C ASN A 196 -9.41 -20.54 1.00
N PRO A 197 -9.18 -19.24 0.80
CA PRO A 197 -10.08 -18.41 -0.02
C PRO A 197 -9.96 -18.68 -1.53
N LEU A 198 -9.06 -19.57 -1.98
CA LEU A 198 -9.05 -20.05 -3.38
C LEU A 198 -10.08 -21.16 -3.64
N ASP A 199 -10.51 -21.84 -2.58
CA ASP A 199 -11.47 -22.94 -2.62
C ASP A 199 -12.90 -22.48 -2.28
N THR A 200 -13.05 -21.27 -1.71
CA THR A 200 -14.34 -20.72 -1.30
C THR A 200 -14.40 -19.21 -1.51
N ASP A 201 -15.54 -18.72 -2.00
CA ASP A 201 -15.85 -17.29 -2.11
C ASP A 201 -16.97 -16.84 -1.14
N GLN A 202 -17.49 -17.77 -0.33
CA GLN A 202 -18.49 -17.50 0.69
C GLN A 202 -18.28 -18.38 1.92
N ILE A 203 -18.22 -17.74 3.09
CA ILE A 203 -18.16 -18.41 4.39
C ILE A 203 -19.43 -18.05 5.17
N VAL A 204 -20.18 -19.06 5.61
CA VAL A 204 -21.43 -18.90 6.36
C VAL A 204 -21.22 -19.35 7.80
N PHE A 205 -21.48 -18.44 8.74
CA PHE A 205 -21.50 -18.73 10.17
C PHE A 205 -22.95 -18.93 10.62
N GLU A 206 -23.26 -20.11 11.17
CA GLU A 206 -24.57 -20.36 11.76
C GLU A 206 -24.69 -19.67 13.12
N SER A 207 -25.92 -19.41 13.56
CA SER A 207 -26.23 -18.70 14.81
C SER A 207 -25.76 -19.42 16.08
N LYS A 208 -25.28 -20.66 15.98
CA LYS A 208 -24.66 -21.41 17.09
C LYS A 208 -23.13 -21.36 16.95
N PRO A 209 -22.40 -20.71 17.89
CA PRO A 209 -20.93 -20.55 17.83
C PRO A 209 -20.13 -21.86 17.78
N THR A 210 -20.76 -22.99 18.09
CA THR A 210 -20.12 -24.31 18.16
C THR A 210 -20.14 -25.08 16.85
N GLN A 211 -20.87 -24.61 15.83
CA GLN A 211 -20.95 -25.28 14.55
C GLN A 211 -19.88 -24.79 13.58
N ARG A 212 -19.30 -25.74 12.84
CA ARG A 212 -18.29 -25.46 11.83
C ARG A 212 -18.89 -24.57 10.74
N PRO A 213 -18.25 -23.43 10.36
CA PRO A 213 -18.77 -22.59 9.29
C PRO A 213 -18.87 -23.35 7.96
N GLN A 214 -19.91 -23.09 7.17
CA GLN A 214 -20.08 -23.69 5.86
C GLN A 214 -19.34 -22.85 4.82
N THR A 215 -18.77 -23.50 3.81
CA THR A 215 -18.03 -22.83 2.72
C THR A 215 -18.61 -23.24 1.38
N SER A 216 -18.81 -22.27 0.48
CA SER A 216 -19.27 -22.52 -0.89
C SER A 216 -18.43 -21.72 -1.89
N CYS A 217 -18.57 -22.07 -3.17
CA CYS A 217 -17.81 -21.50 -4.27
C CYS A 217 -18.77 -21.24 -5.44
N HIS A 218 -19.02 -19.97 -5.75
CA HIS A 218 -19.90 -19.50 -6.82
C HIS A 218 -19.14 -18.97 -8.05
N LYS A 219 -17.79 -18.92 -8.00
CA LYS A 219 -16.82 -18.52 -9.05
C LYS A 219 -17.43 -17.86 -10.30
N ASN A 220 -17.35 -16.53 -10.35
CA ASN A 220 -17.65 -15.71 -11.53
C ASN A 220 -16.50 -14.74 -11.90
N SER A 221 -15.26 -15.02 -11.48
CA SER A 221 -14.10 -14.18 -11.82
C SER A 221 -13.29 -14.78 -12.97
N GLN A 222 -13.12 -14.03 -14.05
CA GLN A 222 -12.10 -14.35 -15.05
C GLN A 222 -10.71 -13.98 -14.51
N PRO A 223 -9.69 -14.84 -14.72
CA PRO A 223 -8.32 -14.50 -14.33
C PRO A 223 -7.83 -13.29 -15.13
N LEU A 224 -7.04 -12.43 -14.49
CA LEU A 224 -6.28 -11.40 -15.20
C LEU A 224 -5.25 -12.09 -16.10
N ASP A 225 -5.31 -11.80 -17.40
CA ASP A 225 -4.37 -12.33 -18.37
C ASP A 225 -3.39 -11.27 -18.87
N THR A 226 -2.37 -11.73 -19.60
CA THR A 226 -1.35 -10.85 -20.18
C THR A 226 -1.97 -9.86 -21.18
N GLU A 227 -3.07 -10.22 -21.84
CA GLU A 227 -3.74 -9.33 -22.79
C GLU A 227 -4.37 -8.13 -22.09
N PHE A 228 -5.08 -8.37 -20.98
CA PHE A 228 -5.63 -7.33 -20.12
C PHE A 228 -4.53 -6.39 -19.64
N VAL A 229 -3.41 -6.93 -19.13
CA VAL A 229 -2.28 -6.13 -18.65
C VAL A 229 -1.71 -5.27 -19.79
N ASN A 230 -1.48 -5.85 -20.96
CA ASN A 230 -0.99 -5.10 -22.12
C ASN A 230 -1.96 -4.01 -22.56
N ARG A 231 -3.27 -4.26 -22.49
CA ARG A 231 -4.30 -3.26 -22.80
C ARG A 231 -4.30 -2.13 -21.79
N TYR A 232 -4.16 -2.44 -20.50
CA TYR A 232 -4.07 -1.47 -19.42
C TYR A 232 -2.83 -0.58 -19.59
N LEU A 233 -1.66 -1.18 -19.86
CA LEU A 233 -0.42 -0.42 -20.08
C LEU A 233 -0.49 0.51 -21.29
N LYS A 234 -1.21 0.14 -22.36
CA LYS A 234 -1.44 1.00 -23.53
C LYS A 234 -2.28 2.24 -23.22
N GLN A 235 -2.99 2.28 -22.10
CA GLN A 235 -3.76 3.43 -21.65
C GLN A 235 -2.91 4.40 -20.81
N GLU A 236 -1.68 4.04 -20.43
CA GLU A 236 -0.78 4.93 -19.71
C GLU A 236 -0.46 6.18 -20.56
N VAL A 237 -0.63 7.35 -19.97
CA VAL A 237 -0.35 8.63 -20.64
C VAL A 237 1.13 8.94 -20.51
N SER A 238 1.83 8.95 -21.65
CA SER A 238 3.21 9.43 -21.74
C SER A 238 3.22 10.95 -21.85
N PRO A 239 3.73 11.70 -20.85
CA PRO A 239 3.81 13.14 -20.94
C PRO A 239 4.92 13.57 -21.90
N SER A 240 4.76 14.75 -22.52
CA SER A 240 5.91 15.45 -23.08
C SER A 240 6.85 15.92 -21.96
N GLN A 241 8.14 16.12 -22.28
CA GLN A 241 9.11 16.67 -21.33
C GLN A 241 8.63 18.01 -20.75
N GLN A 242 8.10 18.90 -21.57
CA GLN A 242 7.59 20.20 -21.10
C GLN A 242 6.46 20.05 -20.07
N GLN A 243 5.52 19.12 -20.28
CA GLN A 243 4.42 18.87 -19.35
C GLN A 243 4.94 18.32 -18.02
N LEU A 244 5.83 17.33 -18.06
CA LEU A 244 6.37 16.74 -16.84
C LEU A 244 7.24 17.73 -16.07
N ASN A 245 8.03 18.55 -16.77
CA ASN A 245 8.83 19.61 -16.16
C ASN A 245 7.96 20.61 -15.39
N ALA A 246 6.92 21.16 -16.04
CA ALA A 246 6.02 22.11 -15.41
C ALA A 246 5.34 21.51 -14.18
N LEU A 247 4.88 20.26 -14.31
CA LEU A 247 4.21 19.55 -13.23
C LEU A 247 5.12 19.28 -12.03
N ILE A 248 6.39 18.88 -12.24
CA ILE A 248 7.35 18.67 -11.15
C ILE A 248 7.58 19.97 -10.38
N LEU A 249 7.82 21.08 -11.08
CA LEU A 249 8.07 22.37 -10.45
C LEU A 249 6.87 22.82 -9.61
N GLU A 250 5.67 22.81 -10.21
CA GLU A 250 4.43 23.16 -9.53
C GLU A 250 4.17 22.24 -8.31
N TYR A 251 4.28 20.92 -8.50
CA TYR A 251 3.98 19.95 -7.47
C TYR A 251 4.82 20.15 -6.21
N PHE A 252 6.14 20.27 -6.35
CA PHE A 252 7.03 20.41 -5.19
C PHE A 252 6.99 21.81 -4.58
N GLN A 253 6.81 22.87 -5.38
CA GLN A 253 6.61 24.23 -4.84
C GLN A 253 5.40 24.32 -3.91
N HIS A 254 4.33 23.56 -4.21
CA HIS A 254 3.10 23.55 -3.42
C HIS A 254 3.01 22.40 -2.41
N ALA A 255 4.00 21.51 -2.35
CA ALA A 255 3.98 20.35 -1.46
C ALA A 255 4.05 20.73 0.03
N GLN A 256 4.61 21.90 0.38
CA GLN A 256 4.80 22.34 1.77
C GLN A 256 5.56 21.31 2.65
N PHE A 257 6.46 20.53 2.05
CA PHE A 257 7.31 19.57 2.75
C PHE A 257 8.64 20.23 3.12
N GLN A 258 9.10 20.02 4.35
CA GLN A 258 10.39 20.52 4.84
C GLN A 258 11.09 19.41 5.64
N ASP A 259 12.34 19.14 5.30
CA ASP A 259 13.20 18.16 5.97
C ASP A 259 14.67 18.41 5.61
N SER A 260 15.61 17.89 6.41
CA SER A 260 17.04 17.83 6.06
C SER A 260 17.29 16.72 5.02
N LEU A 261 16.67 16.88 3.84
CA LEU A 261 16.63 15.92 2.75
C LEU A 261 16.78 16.62 1.41
N THR A 262 17.66 16.07 0.57
CA THR A 262 17.76 16.41 -0.85
C THR A 262 17.30 15.22 -1.69
N LEU A 263 16.23 15.42 -2.46
CA LEU A 263 15.69 14.46 -3.41
C LEU A 263 16.35 14.67 -4.79
N PHE A 264 16.85 13.60 -5.37
CA PHE A 264 17.31 13.52 -6.74
C PHE A 264 16.28 12.70 -7.51
N LEU A 265 15.47 13.36 -8.33
CA LEU A 265 14.36 12.74 -9.04
C LEU A 265 14.69 12.61 -10.52
N GLN A 266 14.65 11.40 -11.05
CA GLN A 266 15.04 11.10 -12.43
C GLN A 266 13.95 10.31 -13.16
N PRO A 267 13.16 10.97 -14.02
CA PRO A 267 12.27 10.25 -14.94
C PRO A 267 13.05 9.32 -15.89
N THR A 268 12.49 8.14 -16.14
CA THR A 268 13.06 7.11 -17.02
C THR A 268 12.01 6.55 -17.98
N SER A 269 12.48 5.76 -18.94
CA SER A 269 11.66 4.84 -19.73
C SER A 269 11.12 3.65 -18.90
N GLU A 270 10.37 2.78 -19.58
CA GLU A 270 9.78 1.53 -19.10
C GLU A 270 10.78 0.53 -18.48
N ASP A 271 11.97 0.42 -19.06
CA ASP A 271 13.05 -0.49 -18.64
C ASP A 271 14.12 0.21 -17.81
N PHE A 272 13.84 1.44 -17.36
CA PHE A 272 14.78 2.32 -16.68
C PHE A 272 16.01 2.73 -17.53
N SER A 273 15.92 2.60 -18.86
CA SER A 273 16.97 2.96 -19.84
C SER A 273 16.43 3.63 -21.13
N PRO A 274 17.00 4.75 -21.60
CA PRO A 274 18.00 5.58 -20.95
C PRO A 274 17.39 6.42 -19.81
N ASN A 275 18.26 6.87 -18.92
CA ASN A 275 17.95 7.98 -18.02
C ASN A 275 17.79 9.26 -18.87
N LEU A 276 16.72 10.03 -18.66
CA LEU A 276 16.41 11.18 -19.53
C LEU A 276 17.08 12.46 -19.03
N TYR A 277 16.52 13.05 -17.99
CA TYR A 277 16.96 14.25 -17.30
C TYR A 277 16.58 14.08 -15.82
N GLY A 278 16.95 15.02 -14.95
CA GLY A 278 16.43 14.98 -13.59
C GLY A 278 16.50 16.28 -12.84
N TYR A 279 16.10 16.21 -11.58
CA TYR A 279 15.93 17.34 -10.68
C TYR A 279 16.60 17.06 -9.36
N MET A 280 17.25 18.08 -8.83
CA MET A 280 17.65 18.11 -7.44
C MET A 280 16.69 19.04 -6.69
N ILE A 281 16.03 18.52 -5.67
CA ILE A 281 15.04 19.22 -4.87
C ILE A 281 15.52 19.19 -3.42
N ASN A 282 15.93 20.35 -2.91
CA ASN A 282 16.38 20.51 -1.54
C ASN A 282 15.24 21.00 -0.65
N PHE A 283 14.81 20.19 0.31
CA PHE A 283 13.72 20.51 1.24
C PHE A 283 14.18 21.20 2.53
N SER A 284 15.48 21.53 2.68
CA SER A 284 15.99 22.08 3.96
C SER A 284 15.78 23.58 4.13
N GLN A 285 15.39 24.30 3.06
CA GLN A 285 15.26 25.75 3.08
C GLN A 285 13.95 26.20 3.73
N PRO A 286 13.97 27.15 4.69
CA PRO A 286 12.75 27.67 5.32
C PRO A 286 11.78 28.37 4.37
N ALA A 287 12.27 28.91 3.25
CA ALA A 287 11.47 29.62 2.26
C ALA A 287 10.68 28.69 1.32
N GLY A 288 10.83 27.37 1.46
CA GLY A 288 10.30 26.36 0.55
C GLY A 288 11.40 25.61 -0.20
N PRO A 289 11.06 24.56 -0.96
CA PRO A 289 12.05 23.73 -1.61
C PRO A 289 12.82 24.49 -2.69
N ASP A 290 14.14 24.29 -2.70
CA ASP A 290 15.03 24.81 -3.74
C ASP A 290 15.20 23.74 -4.83
N ILE A 291 14.71 24.04 -6.05
CA ILE A 291 14.59 23.08 -7.15
C ILE A 291 15.53 23.48 -8.28
N HIS A 292 16.47 22.58 -8.59
CA HIS A 292 17.44 22.72 -9.68
C HIS A 292 17.21 21.67 -10.75
N GLY A 293 17.05 22.09 -11.99
CA GLY A 293 16.88 21.22 -13.16
C GLY A 293 16.00 21.82 -14.26
N PRO A 294 15.83 21.13 -15.40
CA PRO A 294 16.31 19.77 -15.67
C PRO A 294 17.84 19.72 -15.84
N LEU A 295 18.49 18.76 -15.18
CA LEU A 295 19.90 18.41 -15.33
C LEU A 295 20.07 17.22 -16.28
N THR A 296 21.24 17.09 -16.91
CA THR A 296 21.60 15.84 -17.61
C THR A 296 21.69 14.68 -16.61
N PRO A 297 21.53 13.41 -17.04
CA PRO A 297 21.71 12.25 -16.17
C PRO A 297 23.08 12.22 -15.48
N GLU A 298 24.13 12.60 -16.21
CA GLU A 298 25.51 12.64 -15.74
C GLU A 298 25.69 13.72 -14.67
N ASP A 299 25.17 14.93 -14.91
CA ASP A 299 25.25 16.03 -13.94
C ASP A 299 24.46 15.70 -12.67
N LEU A 300 23.26 15.11 -12.79
CA LEU A 300 22.45 14.72 -11.64
C LEU A 300 23.16 13.67 -10.78
N LEU A 301 23.78 12.67 -11.40
CA LEU A 301 24.51 11.64 -10.68
C LEU A 301 25.79 12.21 -10.03
N SER A 302 26.52 13.06 -10.74
CA SER A 302 27.68 13.79 -10.19
C SER A 302 27.29 14.60 -8.95
N GLU A 303 26.16 15.32 -9.01
CA GLU A 303 25.60 16.05 -7.88
C GLU A 303 25.21 15.12 -6.73
N TYR A 304 24.59 13.96 -7.02
CA TYR A 304 24.25 12.98 -5.99
C TYR A 304 25.51 12.42 -5.30
N GLU A 305 26.57 12.13 -6.04
CA GLU A 305 27.77 11.48 -5.50
C GLU A 305 28.68 12.46 -4.76
N THR A 306 28.94 13.62 -5.36
CA THR A 306 30.03 14.51 -4.94
C THR A 306 29.59 15.65 -4.04
N ARG A 307 28.30 16.05 -4.06
CA ARG A 307 27.84 17.21 -3.30
C ARG A 307 28.08 17.02 -1.80
N PRO A 308 28.89 17.89 -1.17
CA PRO A 308 29.01 17.93 0.27
C PRO A 308 27.73 18.54 0.86
N THR A 309 27.02 17.76 1.66
CA THR A 309 25.80 18.23 2.32
C THR A 309 25.59 17.47 3.63
N ASP A 310 25.08 18.17 4.63
CA ASP A 310 24.61 17.55 5.88
C ASP A 310 23.22 16.91 5.71
N ASN A 311 22.55 17.16 4.56
CA ASN A 311 21.26 16.56 4.25
C ASN A 311 21.42 15.07 3.92
N ARG A 312 20.38 14.30 4.24
CA ARG A 312 20.20 12.97 3.65
C ARG A 312 19.98 13.13 2.15
N LYS A 313 20.48 12.17 1.36
CA LYS A 313 20.28 12.12 -0.09
C LYS A 313 19.37 10.95 -0.44
N LEU A 314 18.39 11.20 -1.28
CA LEU A 314 17.46 10.21 -1.80
C LEU A 314 17.39 10.33 -3.32
N LEU A 315 17.94 9.37 -4.04
CA LEU A 315 17.82 9.25 -5.49
C LEU A 315 16.67 8.31 -5.84
N ILE A 316 15.73 8.79 -6.65
CA ILE A 316 14.60 8.02 -7.16
C ILE A 316 14.59 8.13 -8.68
N ARG A 317 14.90 7.02 -9.34
CA ARG A 317 14.68 6.83 -10.77
C ARG A 317 13.29 6.25 -10.96
N VAL A 318 12.45 6.82 -11.82
CA VAL A 318 11.03 6.47 -11.87
C VAL A 318 10.50 6.51 -13.30
N ARG A 319 9.67 5.53 -13.68
CA ARG A 319 9.02 5.53 -15.01
C ARG A 319 8.21 6.81 -15.20
N ALA A 320 8.45 7.52 -16.30
CA ALA A 320 7.89 8.86 -16.51
C ALA A 320 6.36 8.88 -16.51
N ALA A 321 5.70 7.87 -17.09
CA ALA A 321 4.24 7.75 -17.09
C ALA A 321 3.66 7.58 -15.68
N ALA A 322 4.28 6.73 -14.86
CA ALA A 322 3.86 6.51 -13.47
C ALA A 322 4.09 7.77 -12.61
N LEU A 323 5.24 8.43 -12.76
CA LEU A 323 5.51 9.70 -12.07
C LEU A 323 4.47 10.75 -12.47
N TYR A 324 4.20 10.90 -13.77
CA TYR A 324 3.23 11.87 -14.26
C TYR A 324 1.84 11.65 -13.67
N ASP A 325 1.36 10.40 -13.63
CA ASP A 325 0.07 10.10 -13.03
C ASP A 325 0.04 10.38 -11.52
N VAL A 326 1.10 10.02 -10.78
CA VAL A 326 1.20 10.29 -9.34
C VAL A 326 1.20 11.78 -9.03
N LEU A 327 1.98 12.58 -9.75
CA LEU A 327 2.06 14.02 -9.52
C LEU A 327 0.76 14.73 -9.93
N ARG A 328 0.23 14.41 -11.13
CA ARG A 328 -0.96 15.06 -11.70
C ARG A 328 -2.21 14.75 -10.88
N SER A 329 -2.34 13.50 -10.46
CA SER A 329 -3.52 13.01 -9.75
C SER A 329 -3.31 12.98 -8.24
N LYS A 330 -2.24 13.62 -7.72
CA LYS A 330 -1.79 13.62 -6.32
C LYS A 330 -2.02 12.28 -5.62
N LYS A 331 -1.65 11.18 -6.29
CA LYS A 331 -1.76 9.83 -5.72
C LYS A 331 -0.68 9.63 -4.66
N PRO A 332 -0.89 8.70 -3.70
CA PRO A 332 0.15 8.34 -2.76
C PRO A 332 1.43 7.91 -3.49
N TRP A 333 2.59 8.38 -3.03
CA TRP A 333 3.87 7.95 -3.59
C TRP A 333 4.18 6.48 -3.35
N GLU A 334 3.47 5.85 -2.41
CA GLU A 334 3.48 4.40 -2.26
C GLU A 334 3.13 3.67 -3.56
N GLU A 335 2.26 4.20 -4.42
CA GLU A 335 1.94 3.65 -5.74
C GLU A 335 3.20 3.43 -6.61
N LEU A 336 4.20 4.31 -6.48
CA LEU A 336 5.48 4.15 -7.18
C LEU A 336 6.30 2.99 -6.59
N SER A 337 6.37 2.93 -5.26
CA SER A 337 7.24 1.99 -4.55
C SER A 337 6.68 0.57 -4.49
N ILE A 338 5.39 0.39 -4.20
CA ILE A 338 4.72 -0.90 -4.14
C ILE A 338 4.33 -1.40 -5.53
N GLY A 339 4.12 -0.47 -6.48
CA GLY A 339 3.92 -0.76 -7.90
C GLY A 339 5.21 -1.01 -8.67
N PHE A 340 6.37 -1.01 -8.00
CA PHE A 340 7.71 -1.27 -8.57
C PHE A 340 8.13 -0.32 -9.71
N GLN A 341 7.50 0.86 -9.77
CA GLN A 341 7.70 1.89 -10.79
C GLN A 341 8.98 2.70 -10.61
N CYS A 342 9.70 2.50 -9.50
CA CYS A 342 10.92 3.23 -9.19
C CYS A 342 12.12 2.32 -8.84
N ARG A 343 13.31 2.92 -8.94
CA ARG A 343 14.58 2.43 -8.38
C ARG A 343 15.14 3.49 -7.44
N ILE A 344 15.55 3.06 -6.26
CA ILE A 344 15.84 3.94 -5.14
C ILE A 344 17.28 3.71 -4.69
N HIS A 345 17.98 4.81 -4.43
CA HIS A 345 19.25 4.82 -3.71
C HIS A 345 19.17 5.90 -2.63
N ARG A 346 19.68 5.59 -1.44
CA ARG A 346 19.69 6.50 -0.29
C ARG A 346 21.05 6.55 0.35
N THR A 347 21.45 7.73 0.80
CA THR A 347 22.71 7.95 1.52
C THR A 347 22.48 8.98 2.64
N PRO A 348 22.63 8.62 3.93
CA PRO A 348 22.90 7.28 4.46
C PRO A 348 21.73 6.30 4.24
N ASP A 349 21.95 5.02 4.55
CA ASP A 349 20.96 3.94 4.42
C ASP A 349 19.86 4.01 5.50
N VAL A 350 19.08 5.09 5.51
CA VAL A 350 18.02 5.36 6.51
C VAL A 350 16.65 5.46 5.85
N TYR A 351 15.60 5.11 6.58
CA TYR A 351 14.24 5.25 6.06
C TYR A 351 13.74 6.68 6.25
N ASN A 352 13.53 7.41 5.14
CA ASN A 352 13.02 8.78 5.13
C ASN A 352 11.52 8.82 5.45
N SER A 353 11.15 8.47 6.69
CA SER A 353 9.75 8.30 7.12
C SER A 353 8.91 9.54 6.89
N ASP A 354 9.41 10.74 7.22
CA ASP A 354 8.67 12.00 7.02
C ASP A 354 8.35 12.26 5.54
N PHE A 355 9.30 11.97 4.64
CA PHE A 355 9.09 12.09 3.20
C PHE A 355 7.97 11.16 2.71
N TRP A 356 8.08 9.87 3.02
CA TRP A 356 7.06 8.89 2.60
C TRP A 356 5.70 9.17 3.25
N TYR A 357 5.69 9.56 4.53
CA TYR A 357 4.47 9.91 5.23
C TYR A 357 3.79 11.13 4.59
N HIS A 358 4.55 12.19 4.30
CA HIS A 358 4.01 13.40 3.72
C HIS A 358 3.42 13.14 2.32
N PHE A 359 4.19 12.52 1.43
CA PHE A 359 3.78 12.30 0.04
C PHE A 359 2.84 11.11 -0.17
N SER A 360 2.59 10.29 0.87
CA SER A 360 1.58 9.22 0.81
C SER A 360 0.32 9.48 1.64
N ASN A 361 0.35 10.40 2.61
CA ASN A 361 -0.80 10.64 3.52
C ASN A 361 -1.22 12.10 3.61
N VAL A 362 -0.29 13.06 3.54
CA VAL A 362 -0.56 14.49 3.78
C VAL A 362 -0.85 15.22 2.48
N TYR A 363 0.00 15.05 1.48
CA TYR A 363 -0.07 15.74 0.19
C TYR A 363 -0.67 14.84 -0.89
N ILE A 364 -1.86 14.32 -0.60
CA ILE A 364 -2.64 13.48 -1.51
C ILE A 364 -4.06 14.04 -1.72
N GLU A 365 -4.55 13.93 -2.95
CA GLU A 365 -5.92 14.25 -3.37
C GLU A 365 -6.24 13.37 -4.58
N TYR A 366 -7.37 12.67 -4.64
CA TYR A 366 -7.71 11.93 -5.87
C TYR A 366 -8.50 12.87 -6.77
N THR A 367 -7.82 13.70 -7.55
CA THR A 367 -8.51 14.57 -8.51
C THR A 367 -9.16 13.68 -9.58
N SER A 368 -10.49 13.57 -9.56
CA SER A 368 -11.24 12.87 -10.59
C SER A 368 -10.92 13.49 -11.94
N GLN A 369 -10.52 12.67 -12.91
CA GLN A 369 -10.56 13.10 -14.31
C GLN A 369 -12.03 13.34 -14.66
N VAL A 370 -12.41 14.62 -14.73
CA VAL A 370 -13.43 15.05 -15.69
C VAL A 370 -12.64 15.34 -16.97
N SER A 371 -12.63 14.37 -17.87
CA SER A 371 -12.36 14.59 -19.30
C SER A 371 -13.11 13.55 -20.09
#